data_AF-A0A975I5X8-F1
#
_entry.id   AF-A0A975I5X8-F1
#
_cell.length_a   1.000
_cell.length_b   1.000
_cell.length_c   1.000
_cell.angle_alpha   90.00
_cell.angle_beta   90.00
_cell.angle_gamma   90.00
#
_symmetry.space_group_name_H-M   'P 1'
#
loop_
_entity.id
_entity.type
_entity.pdbx_description
1 polymer ?
#
loop_
_entity_poly.entity_id
_entity_poly.type
_entity_poly.pdbx_seq_one_letter_code
_entity_poly.pdbx_strand_id
1 'polypeptide(L)'
;MEGDVLKCLLWRLKALREERGWTQEKFAEVAGMSYKYYQAVEAGRKKDLRLSTLERLAEGHEIEVWLLLAPIGRGTKGSSKNG
;
A
#
# COMPACT_ATOMS: atom_id res chain seq x y z
N MET A 1 12.13 -6.26 -16.41
CA MET A 1 12.35 -6.52 -14.97
C MET A 1 12.28 -5.22 -14.18
N GLU A 2 12.88 -4.13 -14.67
CA GLU A 2 12.69 -2.80 -14.06
C GLU A 2 11.25 -2.30 -14.28
N GLY A 3 10.57 -1.88 -13.20
CA GLY A 3 9.19 -1.41 -13.22
C GLY A 3 8.11 -2.43 -12.87
N ASP A 4 8.45 -3.71 -12.69
CA ASP A 4 7.48 -4.71 -12.21
C ASP A 4 7.22 -4.54 -10.70
N VAL A 5 8.29 -4.40 -9.91
CA VAL A 5 8.23 -4.18 -8.45
C VAL A 5 7.43 -2.92 -8.10
N LEU A 6 7.66 -1.80 -8.80
CA LEU A 6 6.90 -0.57 -8.57
C LEU A 6 5.42 -0.79 -8.89
N LYS A 7 5.07 -1.47 -9.98
CA LYS A 7 3.66 -1.78 -10.29
C LYS A 7 3.01 -2.63 -9.21
N CYS A 8 3.70 -3.66 -8.70
CA CYS A 8 3.23 -4.48 -7.60
C CYS A 8 2.96 -3.63 -6.35
N LEU A 9 3.91 -2.77 -5.98
CA LEU A 9 3.76 -1.86 -4.84
C LEU A 9 2.56 -0.92 -5.01
N LEU A 10 2.44 -0.25 -6.15
CA LEU A 10 1.35 0.70 -6.42
C LEU A 10 -0.02 0.02 -6.39
N TRP A 11 -0.11 -1.17 -7.01
CA TRP A 11 -1.32 -1.97 -6.95
C TRP A 11 -1.67 -2.35 -5.50
N ARG A 12 -0.67 -2.77 -4.71
CA ARG A 12 -0.87 -3.19 -3.32
C ARG A 12 -1.35 -2.05 -2.43
N LEU A 13 -0.73 -0.87 -2.54
CA LEU A 13 -1.16 0.33 -1.81
C LEU A 13 -2.61 0.69 -2.13
N LYS A 14 -2.97 0.69 -3.42
CA LYS A 14 -4.33 0.95 -3.86
C LYS A 14 -5.32 -0.09 -3.32
N ALA A 15 -4.98 -1.38 -3.43
CA ALA A 15 -5.82 -2.47 -2.95
C ALA A 15 -6.07 -2.39 -1.44
N LEU A 16 -5.02 -2.20 -0.63
CA LEU A 16 -5.15 -2.05 0.83
C LEU A 16 -6.00 -0.84 1.22
N ARG A 17 -5.90 0.26 0.47
CA ARG A 17 -6.74 1.45 0.68
C ARG A 17 -8.20 1.18 0.35
N GLU A 18 -8.47 0.52 -0.78
CA GLU A 18 -9.82 0.22 -1.26
C GLU A 18 -10.51 -0.86 -0.41
N GLU A 19 -9.78 -1.86 0.10
CA GLU A 19 -10.26 -2.85 1.06
C GLU A 19 -10.82 -2.20 2.35
N ARG A 20 -10.33 -1.00 2.69
CA ARG A 20 -10.78 -0.20 3.83
C ARG A 20 -11.82 0.87 3.48
N GLY A 21 -12.19 0.98 2.21
CA GLY A 21 -13.11 2.02 1.73
C GLY A 21 -12.55 3.44 1.84
N TRP A 22 -11.23 3.61 1.90
CA TRP A 22 -10.60 4.91 2.08
C TRP A 22 -10.38 5.65 0.76
N THR A 23 -10.56 6.97 0.76
CA THR A 23 -10.06 7.84 -0.32
C THR A 23 -8.54 8.03 -0.18
N GLN A 24 -7.89 8.52 -1.23
CA GLN A 24 -6.47 8.87 -1.16
C GLN A 24 -6.19 9.97 -0.11
N GLU A 25 -7.11 10.92 0.03
CA GLU A 25 -7.04 11.94 1.07
C GLU A 25 -7.13 11.33 2.47
N LYS A 26 -8.09 10.40 2.68
CA LYS A 26 -8.23 9.74 3.97
C LYS A 26 -7.00 8.92 4.35
N PHE A 27 -6.43 8.17 3.40
CA PHE A 27 -5.20 7.43 3.68
C PHE A 27 -4.03 8.38 3.99
N ALA A 28 -3.88 9.49 3.24
CA ALA A 28 -2.81 10.44 3.48
C ALA A 28 -2.89 11.05 4.90
N GLU A 29 -4.09 11.35 5.38
CA GLU A 29 -4.36 11.77 6.76
C GLU A 29 -3.89 10.71 7.76
N VAL A 30 -4.34 9.46 7.60
CA VAL A 30 -3.98 8.33 8.49
C VAL A 30 -2.47 8.07 8.51
N ALA A 31 -1.81 8.15 7.36
CA ALA A 31 -0.38 7.90 7.24
C ALA A 31 0.49 9.12 7.63
N GLY A 32 -0.09 10.26 8.04
CA GLY A 32 0.67 11.47 8.37
C GLY A 32 1.45 12.01 7.16
N MET A 33 0.83 11.99 5.99
CA MET A 33 1.40 12.40 4.69
C MET A 33 0.56 13.52 4.08
N SER A 34 1.18 14.38 3.27
CA SER A 34 0.38 15.32 2.49
C SER A 34 -0.38 14.59 1.39
N TYR A 35 -1.64 14.98 1.18
CA TYR A 35 -2.48 14.39 0.13
C TYR A 35 -1.81 14.42 -1.25
N LYS A 36 -1.23 15.56 -1.65
CA LYS A 36 -0.51 15.69 -2.94
C LYS A 36 0.68 14.72 -3.06
N TYR A 37 1.38 14.46 -1.95
CA TYR A 37 2.49 13.51 -1.96
C TYR A 37 1.97 12.08 -2.14
N TYR A 38 1.00 11.65 -1.34
CA TYR A 38 0.43 10.31 -1.48
C TYR A 38 -0.22 10.08 -2.85
N GLN A 39 -0.95 11.07 -3.38
CA GLN A 39 -1.51 11.02 -4.72
C GLN A 39 -0.42 10.83 -5.79
N ALA A 40 0.74 11.48 -5.65
CA ALA A 40 1.86 11.29 -6.57
C ALA A 40 2.55 9.92 -6.40
N VAL A 41 2.57 9.38 -5.18
CA VAL A 41 3.04 8.02 -4.89
C VAL A 41 2.13 7.00 -5.56
N GLU A 42 0.84 6.95 -5.21
CA GLU A 42 -0.11 5.94 -5.73
C GLU A 42 -0.29 6.02 -7.26
N ALA A 43 -0.12 7.21 -7.86
CA ALA A 43 -0.12 7.39 -9.31
C ALA A 43 1.20 6.98 -10.01
N GLY A 44 2.21 6.51 -9.27
CA GLY A 44 3.50 6.11 -9.82
C GLY A 44 4.37 7.26 -10.34
N ARG A 45 4.07 8.50 -9.98
CA ARG A 45 4.88 9.68 -10.32
C ARG A 45 6.13 9.81 -9.45
N LYS A 46 6.22 9.02 -8.36
CA LYS A 46 7.40 8.87 -7.51
C LYS A 46 7.98 7.47 -7.69
N LYS A 47 9.02 7.36 -8.52
CA LYS A 47 9.67 6.09 -8.85
C LYS A 47 10.66 5.64 -7.78
N ASP A 48 11.36 6.60 -7.17
CA ASP A 48 12.40 6.33 -6.16
C ASP A 48 11.88 6.66 -4.76
N LEU A 49 11.19 5.68 -4.15
CA LEU A 49 10.70 5.80 -2.78
C LEU A 49 11.80 5.43 -1.80
N ARG A 50 12.01 6.29 -0.79
CA ARG A 50 12.93 5.99 0.31
C ARG A 50 12.33 4.91 1.20
N LEU A 51 13.18 4.14 1.88
CA LEU A 51 12.74 3.14 2.86
C LEU A 51 11.82 3.75 3.93
N SER A 52 12.14 4.94 4.44
CA SER A 52 11.30 5.67 5.40
C SER A 52 9.91 6.05 4.86
N THR A 53 9.76 6.21 3.54
CA THR A 53 8.45 6.37 2.94
C THR A 53 7.69 5.04 2.94
N LEU A 54 8.36 3.93 2.64
CA LEU A 54 7.74 2.60 2.68
C LEU A 54 7.29 2.23 4.10
N GLU A 55 8.10 2.52 5.12
CA GLU A 55 7.75 2.32 6.53
C GLU A 55 6.49 3.10 6.90
N ARG A 56 6.40 4.38 6.53
CA ARG A 56 5.21 5.20 6.78
C ARG A 56 3.96 4.70 6.06
N LEU A 57 4.11 4.24 4.83
CA LEU A 57 3.00 3.65 4.07
C LEU A 57 2.52 2.36 4.73
N ALA A 58 3.44 1.52 5.21
CA ALA A 58 3.12 0.29 5.91
C ALA A 58 2.45 0.55 7.26
N GLU A 59 2.95 1.53 8.02
CA GLU A 59 2.37 1.98 9.29
C GLU A 59 0.94 2.52 9.09
N GLY A 60 0.72 3.39 8.09
CA GLY A 60 -0.64 3.84 7.74
C GLY A 60 -1.56 2.71 7.25
N HIS A 61 -0.96 1.62 6.76
CA HIS A 61 -1.66 0.38 6.44
C HIS A 61 -1.68 -0.63 7.60
N GLU A 62 -1.18 -0.32 8.79
CA GLU A 62 -1.12 -1.25 9.94
C GLU A 62 -0.57 -2.64 9.58
N ILE A 63 0.47 -2.67 8.75
CA ILE A 63 1.16 -3.90 8.35
C ILE A 63 2.67 -3.72 8.45
N GLU A 64 3.38 -4.84 8.49
CA GLU A 64 4.82 -4.85 8.35
C GLU A 64 5.26 -4.38 6.95
N VAL A 65 6.38 -3.65 6.86
CA VAL A 65 6.84 -3.04 5.60
C VAL A 65 7.07 -4.05 4.47
N TRP A 66 7.53 -5.26 4.81
CA TRP A 66 7.76 -6.32 3.82
C TRP A 66 6.46 -6.85 3.18
N LEU A 67 5.30 -6.67 3.84
CA LEU A 67 3.99 -7.04 3.31
C LEU A 67 3.52 -6.13 2.17
N LEU A 68 4.12 -4.95 1.99
CA LEU A 68 3.87 -4.10 0.83
C LEU A 68 4.33 -4.74 -0.49
N LEU A 69 5.29 -5.67 -0.41
CA LEU A 69 5.86 -6.39 -1.55
C LEU A 69 5.59 -7.89 -1.50
N ALA A 70 4.80 -8.36 -0.53
CA ALA A 70 4.46 -9.77 -0.42
C ALA A 70 3.69 -10.25 -1.67
N PRO A 71 3.92 -11.50 -2.13
CA PRO A 71 3.16 -12.07 -3.22
C PRO A 71 1.66 -11.96 -2.94
N ILE A 72 0.90 -11.45 -3.93
CA ILE A 72 -0.55 -11.46 -3.86
C ILE A 72 -0.95 -12.94 -3.93
N GLY A 73 -1.37 -13.50 -2.80
CA GLY A 73 -1.74 -14.91 -2.71
C GLY A 73 -2.78 -15.23 -3.78
N ARG A 74 -2.48 -16.22 -4.63
CA ARG A 74 -3.54 -16.89 -5.40
C ARG A 74 -4.47 -17.51 -4.34
N GLY A 75 -5.61 -16.86 -4.12
CA GLY A 75 -6.62 -17.15 -3.10
C GLY A 75 -6.32 -18.27 -2.11
N THR A 76 -5.99 -17.91 -0.87
CA THR A 76 -6.29 -18.81 0.25
C THR A 76 -7.80 -18.83 0.40
N LYS A 77 -8.47 -19.80 -0.23
CA LYS A 77 -9.83 -20.15 0.17
C LYS A 77 -9.79 -20.50 1.67
N GLY A 78 -10.62 -19.82 2.44
CA GLY A 78 -11.10 -20.29 3.74
C GLY A 78 -10.12 -20.18 4.89
N SER A 79 -10.31 -19.16 5.71
CA SER A 79 -10.29 -19.37 7.16
C SER A 79 -11.44 -18.57 7.76
N SER A 80 -12.64 -19.14 7.56
CA SER A 80 -13.64 -19.06 8.61
C SER A 80 -13.05 -19.76 9.83
N LYS A 81 -12.81 -18.99 10.89
CA LYS A 81 -12.94 -19.51 12.25
C LYS A 81 -13.82 -18.54 13.00
N ASN A 82 -15.13 -18.80 12.91
CA ASN A 82 -15.99 -18.68 14.08
C ASN A 82 -15.47 -19.64 15.15
N GLY A 83 -15.40 -19.17 16.38
CA GLY A 83 -15.04 -19.90 17.58
C GLY A 83 -15.00 -18.94 18.75
#